data_AF-A0A3D5R4K4-F1
#
_entry.id   AF-A0A3D5R4K4-F1
#
_cell.length_a   1.000
_cell.length_b   1.000
_cell.length_c   1.000
_cell.angle_alpha   90.00
_cell.angle_beta   90.00
_cell.angle_gamma   90.00
#
_symmetry.space_group_name_H-M   'P 1'
#
loop_
_entity.id
_entity.type
_entity.pdbx_description
1 polymer ?
#
loop_
_entity_poly.entity_id
_entity_poly.type
_entity_poly.pdbx_seq_one_letter_code
_entity_poly.pdbx_strand_id
1 'polypeptide(L)'
;MEDRLSNIDEKKKIKIINSAMEEFSKNSYDKASTNRIVEKAGISKGSLFNYFESKKKLYEYLKVFSIVEIAEEIVENVNWEESDL
;
A
#
# COMPACT_ATOMS: atom_id res chain seq x y z
N MET A 1 -11.10 7.05 -8.39
CA MET A 1 -10.49 6.16 -7.40
C MET A 1 -9.78 6.94 -6.30
N GLU A 2 -8.97 7.94 -6.65
CA GLU A 2 -8.31 8.86 -5.69
C GLU A 2 -9.29 9.53 -4.70
N ASP A 3 -10.47 9.93 -5.19
CA ASP A 3 -11.46 10.69 -4.40
C ASP A 3 -12.11 9.91 -3.22
N ARG A 4 -11.98 8.58 -3.18
CA ARG A 4 -12.54 7.76 -2.08
C ARG A 4 -11.51 7.45 -0.99
N LEU A 5 -10.23 7.49 -1.34
CA LEU A 5 -9.13 7.31 -0.39
C LEU A 5 -8.76 8.62 0.31
N SER A 6 -9.09 9.78 -0.28
CA SER A 6 -8.88 11.10 0.33
C SER A 6 -9.80 11.37 1.53
N ASN A 7 -10.96 10.72 1.59
CA ASN A 7 -12.00 10.95 2.61
C ASN A 7 -12.01 9.89 3.74
N ILE A 8 -11.03 9.00 3.78
CA ILE A 8 -10.92 7.96 4.81
C ILE A 8 -10.18 8.49 6.04
N ASP A 9 -10.53 8.00 7.23
CA ASP A 9 -9.70 8.18 8.42
C ASP A 9 -8.28 7.65 8.18
N GLU A 10 -7.27 8.47 8.53
CA GLU A 10 -5.88 8.18 8.23
C GLU A 10 -5.40 6.89 8.90
N LYS A 11 -5.84 6.59 10.12
CA LYS A 11 -5.48 5.32 10.79
C LYS A 11 -6.05 4.13 10.04
N LYS A 12 -7.27 4.24 9.52
CA LYS A 12 -7.88 3.19 8.69
C LYS A 12 -7.14 3.03 7.37
N LYS A 13 -6.72 4.12 6.71
CA LYS A 13 -5.91 4.10 5.50
C LYS A 13 -4.60 3.34 5.72
N ILE A 14 -3.85 3.73 6.74
CA ILE A 14 -2.56 3.15 7.10
C ILE A 14 -2.73 1.64 7.39
N LYS A 15 -3.77 1.23 8.11
CA LYS A 15 -4.03 -0.20 8.36
C LYS A 15 -4.26 -1.00 7.08
N ILE A 16 -5.00 -0.45 6.12
CA ILE A 16 -5.26 -1.12 4.84
C ILE A 16 -3.96 -1.22 4.04
N ILE A 17 -3.21 -0.13 3.93
CA ILE A 17 -1.93 -0.08 3.20
C ILE A 17 -0.95 -1.08 3.80
N ASN A 18 -0.71 -1.03 5.11
CA ASN A 18 0.24 -1.92 5.78
C ASN A 18 -0.15 -3.39 5.65
N SER A 19 -1.43 -3.72 5.83
CA SER A 19 -1.92 -5.10 5.67
C SER A 19 -1.75 -5.61 4.25
N ALA A 20 -1.98 -4.75 3.25
CA ALA A 20 -1.83 -5.11 1.86
C ALA A 20 -0.35 -5.21 1.43
N MET A 21 0.50 -4.27 1.87
CA MET A 21 1.96 -4.34 1.66
C MET A 21 2.54 -5.64 2.21
N GLU A 22 2.16 -6.02 3.43
CA GLU A 22 2.64 -7.26 4.03
C GLU A 22 2.18 -8.50 3.27
N GLU A 23 0.93 -8.52 2.81
CA GLU A 23 0.40 -9.64 2.04
C GLU A 23 1.15 -9.80 0.71
N PHE A 24 1.36 -8.69 -0.02
CA PHE A 24 2.03 -8.69 -1.32
C PHE A 24 3.56 -8.80 -1.22
N SER A 25 4.17 -8.47 -0.09
CA SER A 25 5.61 -8.70 0.13
C SER A 25 5.93 -10.17 0.43
N LYS A 26 4.99 -10.89 1.06
CA LYS A 26 5.14 -12.31 1.41
C LYS A 26 4.66 -13.26 0.32
N ASN A 27 3.82 -12.80 -0.60
CA ASN A 27 3.18 -13.65 -1.61
C ASN A 27 3.30 -13.05 -3.00
N SER A 28 3.54 -13.90 -4.00
CA SER A 28 3.35 -13.51 -5.41
C SER A 28 1.95 -12.97 -5.65
N TYR A 29 1.80 -12.11 -6.66
CA TYR A 29 0.52 -11.47 -6.98
C TYR A 29 -0.61 -12.49 -7.05
N ASP A 30 -0.46 -13.63 -7.72
CA ASP A 30 -1.52 -14.64 -7.84
C ASP A 30 -1.92 -15.26 -6.49
N LYS A 31 -0.93 -15.53 -5.62
CA LYS A 31 -1.15 -16.17 -4.31
C LYS A 31 -1.65 -15.20 -3.24
N ALA A 32 -1.46 -13.89 -3.43
CA ALA A 32 -1.92 -12.88 -2.49
C ALA A 32 -3.46 -12.91 -2.34
N SER A 33 -3.97 -12.77 -1.12
CA SER A 33 -5.41 -12.89 -0.82
C SER A 33 -5.99 -11.62 -0.24
N THR A 34 -6.97 -11.03 -0.93
CA THR A 34 -7.73 -9.89 -0.38
C THR A 34 -8.49 -10.26 0.90
N ASN A 35 -8.79 -11.55 1.13
CA ASN A 35 -9.44 -11.97 2.38
C ASN A 35 -8.48 -11.82 3.57
N ARG A 36 -7.21 -12.23 3.42
CA ARG A 36 -6.18 -12.05 4.47
C ARG A 36 -5.91 -10.57 4.74
N ILE A 37 -5.88 -9.76 3.68
CA ILE A 37 -5.72 -8.30 3.80
C ILE A 37 -6.83 -7.70 4.65
N VAL A 38 -8.10 -7.99 4.35
CA VAL A 38 -9.23 -7.38 5.09
C VAL A 38 -9.37 -7.89 6.51
N GLU A 39 -9.05 -9.16 6.75
CA GLU A 39 -8.97 -9.75 8.09
C GLU A 39 -7.93 -9.02 8.94
N LYS A 40 -6.72 -8.85 8.42
CA LYS A 40 -5.64 -8.15 9.12
C LYS A 40 -5.92 -6.66 9.31
N ALA A 41 -6.51 -6.00 8.30
CA ALA A 41 -6.88 -4.59 8.36
C ALA A 41 -8.10 -4.32 9.26
N GLY A 42 -8.85 -5.35 9.65
CA GLY A 42 -10.07 -5.21 10.45
C GLY A 42 -11.21 -4.50 9.70
N ILE A 43 -11.34 -4.75 8.39
CA ILE A 43 -12.40 -4.17 7.55
C ILE A 43 -13.19 -5.27 6.81
N SER A 44 -14.33 -4.91 6.24
CA SER A 44 -15.07 -5.84 5.37
C SER A 44 -14.47 -5.90 3.96
N LYS A 45 -14.67 -7.03 3.27
CA LYS A 45 -14.29 -7.19 1.86
C LYS A 45 -14.97 -6.15 0.96
N GLY A 46 -16.24 -5.84 1.20
CA GLY A 46 -16.95 -4.76 0.52
C GLY A 46 -16.32 -3.39 0.76
N SER A 47 -15.89 -3.09 1.99
CA SER A 47 -15.18 -1.83 2.28
C SER A 47 -13.89 -1.72 1.50
N LEU A 48 -13.11 -2.81 1.35
CA LEU A 48 -11.90 -2.78 0.53
C LEU A 48 -12.22 -2.46 -0.93
N PHE A 49 -13.22 -3.13 -1.51
CA PHE A 49 -13.59 -2.91 -2.91
C PHE A 49 -14.30 -1.58 -3.18
N ASN A 50 -14.84 -0.93 -2.15
CA ASN A 50 -15.32 0.45 -2.25
C ASN A 50 -14.17 1.44 -2.50
N TYR A 51 -12.98 1.18 -1.97
CA TYR A 51 -11.77 1.97 -2.18
C TYR A 51 -10.98 1.50 -3.42
N PHE A 52 -10.83 0.18 -3.56
CA PHE A 52 -10.04 -0.45 -4.61
C PHE A 52 -10.90 -1.39 -5.44
N GLU A 53 -11.33 -0.95 -6.62
CA GLU A 53 -12.26 -1.69 -7.51
C GLU A 53 -11.83 -3.14 -7.80
N SER A 54 -10.53 -3.44 -7.70
CA SER A 54 -10.01 -4.80 -7.83
C SER A 54 -8.71 -4.99 -7.05
N LYS A 55 -8.32 -6.25 -6.86
CA LYS A 55 -6.99 -6.64 -6.34
C LYS A 55 -5.86 -6.02 -7.18
N LYS A 56 -6.04 -5.98 -8.51
CA LYS A 56 -5.09 -5.35 -9.44
C LYS A 56 -4.92 -3.87 -9.13
N LYS A 57 -6.04 -3.16 -8.92
CA LYS A 57 -6.03 -1.73 -8.62
C LYS A 57 -5.42 -1.41 -7.26
N LEU A 58 -5.64 -2.26 -6.25
CA LEU A 58 -4.92 -2.18 -4.97
C LEU A 58 -3.41 -2.36 -5.19
N TYR A 59 -3.00 -3.37 -5.94
CA TYR A 59 -1.58 -3.62 -6.22
C TYR A 59 -0.91 -2.48 -6.99
N GLU A 60 -1.56 -1.94 -8.02
CA GLU A 60 -1.09 -0.78 -8.78
C GLU A 60 -0.88 0.44 -7.89
N TYR A 61 -1.85 0.72 -6.99
CA TYR A 61 -1.75 1.80 -6.01
C TYR A 61 -0.54 1.62 -5.09
N LEU A 62 -0.38 0.43 -4.50
CA LEU A 62 0.73 0.14 -3.58
C LEU A 62 2.07 0.27 -4.28
N LYS A 63 2.19 -0.18 -5.54
CA LYS A 63 3.43 -0.02 -6.31
C LYS A 63 3.82 1.46 -6.44
N VAL A 64 2.87 2.33 -6.80
CA VAL A 64 3.14 3.77 -6.92
C VAL A 64 3.47 4.37 -5.56
N PHE A 65 2.67 4.05 -4.54
CA PHE A 65 2.89 4.50 -3.17
C PHE A 65 4.30 4.14 -2.68
N SER A 66 4.74 2.88 -2.82
CA SER A 66 6.09 2.47 -2.43
C SER A 66 7.20 3.23 -3.14
N ILE A 67 7.04 3.51 -4.44
CA ILE A 67 8.05 4.24 -5.22
C ILE A 67 8.18 5.67 -4.69
N VAL A 68 7.06 6.33 -4.40
CA VAL A 68 7.06 7.70 -3.89
C VAL A 68 7.70 7.75 -2.51
N GLU A 69 7.26 6.90 -1.58
CA GLU A 69 7.79 6.88 -0.20
C GLU A 69 9.29 6.58 -0.18
N ILE A 70 9.77 5.64 -1.01
CA ILE A 70 11.20 5.33 -1.13
C ILE A 70 11.96 6.52 -1.72
N ALA A 71 11.41 7.17 -2.76
CA ALA A 71 12.07 8.31 -3.38
C ALA A 71 12.17 9.52 -2.43
N GLU A 72 11.12 9.78 -1.65
CA GLU A 72 11.12 10.83 -0.62
C GLU A 72 12.17 10.54 0.46
N GLU A 73 12.20 9.33 1.00
CA GLU A 73 13.20 8.91 2.00
C GLU A 73 14.64 9.04 1.46
N ILE A 74 14.86 8.66 0.19
CA ILE A 74 16.16 8.79 -0.47
C ILE A 74 16.56 10.26 -0.58
N VAL A 75 15.66 11.13 -1.05
CA VAL A 75 15.96 12.55 -1.23
C VAL A 75 16.27 13.23 0.10
N GLU A 76 15.57 12.86 1.18
CA GLU A 76 15.74 13.48 2.49
C GLU A 76 17.00 12.99 3.23
N ASN A 77 17.36 11.71 3.09
CA ASN A 77 18.36 11.10 3.96
C ASN A 77 19.65 10.67 3.25
N VAL A 78 19.69 10.63 1.91
CA VAL A 78 20.91 10.26 1.18
C VAL A 78 21.83 11.47 1.04
N ASN A 79 23.05 11.34 1.55
CA ASN A 79 24.12 12.28 1.28
C ASN A 79 24.68 12.05 -0.13
N TRP A 80 24.23 12.85 -1.08
CA TRP A 80 24.63 12.74 -2.49
C TRP A 80 26.12 13.06 -2.75
N GLU A 81 26.83 13.62 -1.78
CA GLU A 81 28.26 13.91 -1.86
C GLU A 81 29.14 12.79 -1.29
N GLU A 82 28.54 11.81 -0.59
CA GLU A 82 29.24 10.66 -0.05
C GLU A 82 29.42 9.60 -1.14
N SER A 83 30.64 9.46 -1.64
CA SER A 83 31.01 8.34 -2.50
C SER A 83 31.20 7.07 -1.68
N ASP A 84 30.79 5.91 -2.20
CA ASP A 84 31.16 4.59 -1.66
C ASP A 84 32.70 4.42 -1.64
N LEU A 85 33.37 4.95 -0.62
CA LEU A 85 34.81 4.81 -0.34
C LEU A 85 35.05 4.57 1.16
#